data_AF-A0A434TBC2-F1
#
_entry.id   AF-A0A434TBC2-F1
#
_cell.length_a   1.000
_cell.length_b   1.000
_cell.length_c   1.000
_cell.angle_alpha   90.00
_cell.angle_beta   90.00
_cell.angle_gamma   90.00
#
_symmetry.space_group_name_H-M   'P 1'
#
loop_
_entity.id
_entity.type
_entity.pdbx_description
1 polymer ?
#
loop_
_entity_poly.entity_id
_entity_poly.type
_entity_poly.pdbx_seq_one_letter_code
_entity_poly.pdbx_strand_id
1 'polypeptide(L)'
;MSTGTVIWGTGYARSFDWLEPSAVGPDGELAHRDGITGVPGLYALGFRFLRKRDSNFIGGAGVDAQAIAAEVSSYLDRKGRQAA
;
A
#
# COMPACT_ATOMS: atom_id res chain seq x y z
N MET A 1 -36.00 -28.41 12.49
CA MET A 1 -35.69 -27.07 11.92
C MET A 1 -34.30 -27.14 11.32
N SER A 2 -34.14 -27.00 10.00
CA SER A 2 -32.81 -26.92 9.40
C SER A 2 -32.32 -25.48 9.51
N THR A 3 -31.19 -25.27 10.19
CA THR A 3 -30.34 -24.10 9.97
C THR A 3 -29.96 -24.08 8.48
N GLY A 4 -30.27 -23.10 7.65
CA GLY A 4 -30.38 -21.65 7.87
C GLY A 4 -29.18 -21.00 7.19
N THR A 5 -29.38 -20.11 6.21
CA THR A 5 -28.33 -19.49 5.38
C THR A 5 -27.18 -18.90 6.22
N VAL A 6 -25.93 -19.12 5.80
CA VAL A 6 -24.73 -18.51 6.41
C VAL A 6 -24.18 -17.41 5.49
N ILE A 7 -23.91 -16.23 6.06
CA ILE A 7 -23.28 -15.11 5.35
C ILE A 7 -21.92 -14.81 6.00
N TRP A 8 -20.87 -14.78 5.19
CA TRP A 8 -19.51 -14.47 5.65
C TRP A 8 -19.19 -12.99 5.45
N GLY A 9 -19.25 -12.22 6.54
CA GLY A 9 -18.87 -10.80 6.60
C GLY A 9 -17.46 -10.56 7.14
N THR A 10 -16.52 -11.50 6.94
CA THR A 10 -15.20 -11.50 7.58
C THR A 10 -14.14 -10.66 6.87
N GLY A 11 -14.53 -9.89 5.83
CA GLY A 11 -13.64 -8.98 5.11
C GLY A 11 -12.94 -9.61 3.91
N TYR A 12 -11.81 -9.01 3.53
CA TYR A 12 -10.99 -9.42 2.39
C TYR A 12 -9.50 -9.42 2.78
N ALA A 13 -8.69 -10.12 1.99
CA ALA A 13 -7.23 -10.09 2.07
C ALA A 13 -6.65 -9.47 0.79
N ARG A 14 -5.46 -8.89 0.89
CA ARG A 14 -4.70 -8.42 -0.28
C ARG A 14 -3.81 -9.56 -0.79
N SER A 15 -3.53 -9.57 -2.08
CA SER A 15 -2.50 -10.44 -2.67
C SER A 15 -1.48 -9.61 -3.42
N PHE A 16 -0.22 -10.02 -3.31
CA PHE A 16 0.94 -9.35 -3.91
C PHE A 16 1.72 -10.29 -4.84
N ASP A 17 1.10 -11.38 -5.30
CA ASP A 17 1.73 -12.41 -6.13
C ASP A 17 2.26 -11.89 -7.48
N TRP A 18 1.87 -10.67 -7.85
CA TRP A 18 2.33 -9.95 -9.04
C TRP A 18 3.60 -9.11 -8.81
N LEU A 19 4.07 -9.01 -7.57
CA LEU A 19 5.29 -8.29 -7.20
C LEU A 19 6.47 -9.24 -6.99
N GLU A 20 7.68 -8.70 -7.10
CA GLU A 20 8.90 -9.41 -6.72
C GLU A 20 8.87 -9.80 -5.23
N PRO A 21 9.33 -11.01 -4.84
CA PRO A 21 9.27 -11.48 -3.46
C PRO A 21 9.92 -10.54 -2.45
N SER A 22 10.95 -9.78 -2.84
CA SER A 22 11.63 -8.82 -1.97
C SER A 22 10.76 -7.64 -1.53
N ALA A 23 9.60 -7.41 -2.17
CA ALA A 23 8.66 -6.36 -1.81
C ALA A 23 7.73 -6.76 -0.65
N VAL A 24 7.59 -8.05 -0.36
CA VAL A 24 6.60 -8.60 0.57
C VAL A 24 7.28 -9.07 1.85
N GLY A 25 6.72 -8.69 2.99
CA GLY A 25 7.18 -9.10 4.32
C GLY A 25 6.78 -10.54 4.67
N PRO A 26 7.29 -11.06 5.79
CA PRO A 26 6.95 -12.40 6.27
C PRO A 26 5.48 -12.56 6.69
N ASP A 27 4.76 -11.45 6.86
CA ASP A 27 3.32 -11.40 7.14
C ASP A 27 2.45 -11.45 5.87
N GLY A 28 3.06 -11.56 4.68
CA GLY A 28 2.37 -11.56 3.41
C GLY A 28 1.89 -10.18 2.96
N GLU A 29 2.30 -9.13 3.65
CA GLU A 29 1.95 -7.74 3.34
C GLU A 29 3.12 -7.03 2.66
N LEU A 30 2.82 -5.94 1.94
CA LEU A 30 3.89 -5.13 1.36
C LEU A 30 4.78 -4.57 2.48
N ALA A 31 6.08 -4.83 2.42
CA ALA A 31 7.04 -4.32 3.40
C ALA A 31 7.25 -2.82 3.16
N HIS A 32 6.68 -1.99 4.04
CA HIS A 32 6.75 -0.54 3.90
C HIS A 32 6.81 0.18 5.25
N ARG A 33 7.22 1.45 5.23
CA ARG A 33 7.02 2.43 6.30
C ARG A 33 6.31 3.64 5.71
N ASP A 34 5.13 3.96 6.23
CA ASP A 34 4.33 5.10 5.78
C ASP A 34 4.03 5.13 4.26
N GLY A 35 3.92 3.96 3.63
CA GLY A 35 3.73 3.81 2.18
C GLY A 35 5.01 3.78 1.35
N ILE A 36 6.18 3.95 1.95
CA ILE A 36 7.48 3.86 1.28
C ILE A 36 8.03 2.45 1.45
N THR A 37 8.25 1.73 0.34
CA THR A 37 8.82 0.37 0.37
C THR A 37 10.35 0.39 0.31
N GLY A 38 10.97 -0.75 0.61
CA GLY A 38 12.40 -0.96 0.36
C GLY A 38 12.77 -1.10 -1.12
N VAL A 39 11.78 -1.25 -2.02
CA VAL A 39 11.99 -1.42 -3.46
C VAL A 39 11.92 -0.04 -4.15
N PRO A 40 13.00 0.46 -4.75
CA PRO A 40 13.02 1.80 -5.34
C PRO A 40 11.95 1.98 -6.43
N GLY A 41 11.10 3.00 -6.27
CA GLY A 41 10.01 3.28 -7.20
C GLY A 41 8.71 2.54 -6.92
N LEU A 42 8.64 1.70 -5.89
CA LEU A 42 7.43 1.03 -5.43
C LEU A 42 6.91 1.66 -4.14
N TYR A 43 5.62 2.01 -4.12
CA TYR A 43 4.95 2.68 -3.00
C TYR A 43 3.58 2.04 -2.74
N ALA A 44 3.14 2.06 -1.48
CA ALA A 44 1.81 1.65 -1.06
C ALA A 44 0.90 2.85 -0.81
N LEU A 45 -0.36 2.75 -1.20
CA LEU A 45 -1.41 3.74 -0.95
C LEU A 45 -2.73 3.05 -0.60
N GLY A 46 -3.56 3.68 0.22
CA GLY A 46 -4.91 3.22 0.52
C GLY A 46 -5.00 2.05 1.49
N PHE A 47 -3.89 1.68 2.12
CA PHE A 47 -3.88 0.59 3.10
C PHE A 47 -4.51 1.03 4.42
N ARG A 48 -5.18 0.10 5.09
CA ARG A 48 -5.66 0.35 6.45
C ARG A 48 -4.45 0.58 7.36
N PHE A 49 -4.47 1.67 8.13
CA PHE A 49 -3.35 2.08 8.97
C PHE A 49 -2.04 2.33 8.22
N LEU A 50 -2.09 2.80 6.95
CA LEU A 50 -0.90 3.11 6.18
C LEU A 50 0.00 4.16 6.87
N ARG A 51 -0.56 5.34 7.09
CA ARG A 51 0.03 6.45 7.87
C ARG A 51 -0.90 6.90 8.99
N LYS A 52 -2.21 6.75 8.78
CA LYS A 52 -3.28 7.14 9.70
C LYS A 52 -4.34 6.05 9.72
N ARG A 53 -5.19 6.07 10.76
CA ARG A 53 -6.32 5.14 10.85
C ARG A 53 -7.28 5.26 9.67
N ASP A 54 -7.40 6.45 9.09
CA ASP A 54 -8.35 6.75 8.03
C ASP A 54 -7.80 6.55 6.60
N SER A 55 -6.56 6.07 6.46
CA SER A 55 -5.83 5.94 5.20
C SER A 55 -6.55 5.14 4.10
N ASN A 56 -7.44 4.21 4.47
CA ASN A 56 -8.18 3.37 3.53
C ASN A 56 -9.58 3.90 3.18
N PHE A 57 -10.00 5.04 3.73
CA PHE A 57 -11.27 5.67 3.37
C PHE A 57 -11.05 6.71 2.28
N ILE A 58 -12.06 6.92 1.43
CA ILE A 58 -12.03 7.90 0.34
C ILE A 58 -11.60 9.29 0.85
N GLY A 59 -12.13 9.72 2.00
CA GLY A 59 -11.78 11.01 2.61
C GLY A 59 -10.38 11.08 3.24
N GLY A 60 -9.81 9.95 3.66
CA GLY A 60 -8.50 9.91 4.32
C GLY A 60 -7.33 9.65 3.37
N ALA A 61 -7.57 8.92 2.27
CA ALA A 61 -6.56 8.52 1.30
C ALA A 61 -5.84 9.69 0.61
N GLY A 62 -6.53 10.83 0.44
CA GLY A 62 -5.95 12.01 -0.22
C GLY A 62 -4.73 12.59 0.49
N VAL A 63 -4.72 12.58 1.83
CA VAL A 63 -3.58 13.08 2.63
C VAL A 63 -2.33 12.19 2.42
N ASP A 64 -2.53 10.89 2.31
CA ASP A 64 -1.44 9.95 2.07
C ASP A 64 -0.95 10.04 0.63
N ALA A 65 -1.87 10.18 -0.33
CA ALA A 65 -1.54 10.39 -1.72
C ALA A 65 -0.67 11.63 -1.93
N GLN A 66 -0.94 12.72 -1.22
CA GLN A 66 -0.10 13.93 -1.28
C GLN A 66 1.32 13.68 -0.78
N ALA A 67 1.47 12.95 0.33
CA ALA A 67 2.80 12.62 0.87
C ALA A 67 3.57 11.68 -0.06
N ILE A 68 2.91 10.64 -0.57
CA ILE A 68 3.51 9.67 -1.49
C ILE A 68 3.88 10.33 -2.82
N ALA A 69 3.05 11.24 -3.34
CA ALA A 69 3.36 11.98 -4.56
C ALA A 69 4.65 12.82 -4.42
N ALA A 70 4.88 13.42 -3.24
CA ALA A 70 6.13 14.13 -2.97
C ALA A 70 7.35 13.20 -3.01
N GLU A 71 7.25 12.01 -2.41
CA GLU A 71 8.30 10.99 -2.45
C GLU A 71 8.57 10.49 -3.87
N VAL A 72 7.52 10.25 -4.66
CA VAL A 72 7.62 9.85 -6.07
C VAL A 72 8.31 10.94 -6.89
N SER A 73 7.94 12.21 -6.71
CA SER A 73 8.58 13.33 -7.41
C SER A 73 10.09 13.40 -7.10
N SER A 74 10.45 13.33 -5.82
CA SER A 74 11.85 13.34 -5.38
C SER A 74 12.65 12.18 -5.98
N TYR A 75 12.06 10.98 -6.02
CA TYR A 75 12.66 9.80 -6.64
C TYR A 75 12.91 10.00 -8.14
N LEU A 76 11.91 10.49 -8.88
CA LEU A 76 12.01 10.72 -10.32
C LEU A 76 13.04 11.79 -10.65
N ASP A 77 13.09 12.89 -9.88
CA ASP A 77 14.09 13.95 -10.06
C ASP A 77 15.51 13.42 -9.88
N ARG A 78 15.74 12.61 -8.83
CA ARG A 78 17.04 11.98 -8.58
C ARG A 78 17.41 11.03 -9.72
N LYS A 79 16.46 10.22 -10.18
CA LYS A 79 16.69 9.27 -11.28
C LYS A 79 17.01 10.00 -12.59
N GLY A 80 16.33 11.11 -12.88
CA GLY A 80 16.61 11.96 -14.05
C GLY A 80 18.01 12.55 -14.02
N ARG A 81 18.46 13.08 -12.86
CA ARG A 81 19.84 13.59 -12.70
C ARG A 81 20.91 12.52 -12.86
N GLN A 82 20.63 11.26 -12.54
CA GLN A 82 21.57 10.15 -12.73
C GLN A 82 21.66 9.69 -14.19
N ALA A 83 20.66 10.01 -15.01
CA ALA A 83 20.59 9.61 -16.42
C ALA A 83 21.12 10.68 -17.39
N ALA A 84 21.40 11.89 -16.89
CA ALA A 84 21.99 13.01 -17.62
C ALA A 84 23.51 13.04 -17.46
#